data_AF-A0A0J9TJB1-F1
#
_entry.id   AF-A0A0J9TJB1-F1
#
_cell.length_a   1.000
_cell.length_b   1.000
_cell.length_c   1.000
_cell.angle_alpha   90.00
_cell.angle_beta   90.00
_cell.angle_gamma   90.00
#
_symmetry.space_group_name_H-M   'P 1'
#
loop_
_entity.id
_entity.type
_entity.pdbx_description
1 polymer ?
#
loop_
_entity_poly.entity_id
_entity_poly.type
_entity_poly.pdbx_seq_one_letter_code
_entity_poly.pdbx_strand_id
1 'polypeptide(L)'
;MEGSLNYHLRDYVNLFSEKPIEKFIKLTEMYDYFYKFKEDMKRGDKNKCDNATKCVGLYNENIELYEKGNDYNFCYELDNLKENYDAYMKANECCPSLTKTLKSHRVYNPAIVIITPFSILLVISLSLFFLYKVNYILF
;
A
#
# COMPACT_ATOMS: atom_id res chain seq x y z
N MET A 1 20.20 7.74 -33.65
CA MET A 1 20.83 7.82 -32.31
C MET A 1 20.28 8.99 -31.48
N GLU A 2 20.09 10.16 -32.10
CA GLU A 2 19.59 11.39 -31.46
C GLU A 2 18.16 11.30 -30.88
N GLY A 3 17.25 10.56 -31.54
CA GLY A 3 15.88 10.37 -31.04
C GLY A 3 15.75 9.55 -29.75
N SER A 4 16.67 8.61 -29.50
CA SER A 4 16.69 7.79 -28.28
C SER A 4 17.17 8.60 -27.07
N LEU A 5 18.19 9.43 -27.26
CA LEU A 5 18.75 10.27 -26.19
C LEU A 5 17.73 11.32 -25.71
N ASN A 6 16.98 11.92 -26.63
CA ASN A 6 15.94 12.90 -26.32
C ASN A 6 14.78 12.29 -25.52
N TYR A 7 14.41 11.04 -25.83
CA TYR A 7 13.40 10.30 -25.07
C TYR A 7 13.82 10.06 -23.61
N HIS A 8 15.04 9.55 -23.39
CA HIS A 8 15.56 9.31 -22.04
C HIS A 8 15.68 10.58 -21.20
N LEU A 9 16.10 11.70 -21.82
CA LEU A 9 16.18 13.00 -21.16
C LEU A 9 14.79 13.50 -20.73
N ARG A 10 13.78 13.33 -21.58
CA ARG A 10 12.40 13.72 -21.28
C ARG A 10 11.81 12.91 -20.13
N ASP A 11 12.05 11.60 -20.09
CA ASP A 11 11.64 10.75 -18.97
C ASP A 11 12.31 11.20 -17.66
N TYR A 12 13.60 11.52 -17.72
CA TYR A 12 14.33 12.03 -16.56
C TYR A 12 13.75 13.37 -16.07
N VAL A 13 13.46 14.31 -16.97
CA VAL A 13 12.82 15.60 -16.63
C VAL A 13 11.42 15.40 -16.08
N ASN A 14 10.65 14.44 -16.60
CA ASN A 14 9.30 14.12 -16.12
C ASN A 14 9.32 13.58 -14.68
N LEU A 15 10.35 12.85 -14.26
CA LEU A 15 10.53 12.41 -12.86
C LEU A 15 10.63 13.59 -11.89
N PHE A 16 11.21 14.70 -12.34
CA PHE A 16 11.34 15.95 -11.56
C PHE A 16 10.25 16.97 -11.88
N SER A 17 9.16 16.55 -12.54
CA SER A 17 8.01 17.43 -12.69
C SER A 17 7.33 17.69 -11.34
N GLU A 18 6.57 18.78 -11.27
CA GLU A 18 5.96 19.28 -10.03
C GLU A 18 5.06 18.24 -9.34
N LYS A 19 4.31 17.44 -10.11
CA LYS A 19 3.35 16.47 -9.59
C LYS A 19 4.00 15.28 -8.84
N PRO A 20 5.00 14.57 -9.40
CA PRO A 20 5.77 13.57 -8.65
C PRO A 20 6.42 14.12 -7.38
N ILE A 21 6.98 15.34 -7.43
CA ILE A 21 7.64 15.97 -6.27
C ILE A 21 6.60 16.26 -5.17
N GLU A 22 5.46 16.84 -5.53
CA GLU A 22 4.38 17.13 -4.58
C GLU A 22 3.92 15.86 -3.85
N LYS A 23 3.73 14.76 -4.60
CA LYS A 23 3.37 13.45 -4.02
C LYS A 23 4.44 12.90 -3.09
N PHE A 24 5.70 13.01 -3.49
CA PHE A 24 6.82 12.57 -2.65
C PHE A 24 6.90 13.36 -1.35
N ILE A 25 6.69 14.68 -1.39
CA ILE A 25 6.63 15.54 -0.21
C ILE A 25 5.51 15.10 0.73
N LYS A 26 4.29 14.88 0.21
CA LYS A 26 3.15 14.43 1.01
C LYS A 26 3.40 13.07 1.67
N LEU A 27 3.98 12.10 0.94
CA LEU A 27 4.39 10.81 1.52
C LEU A 27 5.40 11.00 2.66
N THR A 28 6.44 11.80 2.41
CA THR A 28 7.48 12.06 3.40
C THR A 28 6.91 12.69 4.66
N GLU A 29 6.01 13.66 4.52
CA GLU A 29 5.36 14.32 5.64
C GLU A 29 4.48 13.37 6.45
N MET A 30 3.68 12.52 5.79
CA MET A 30 2.87 11.50 6.48
C MET A 30 3.73 10.51 7.27
N TYR A 31 4.86 10.06 6.70
CA TYR A 31 5.79 9.18 7.38
C TYR A 31 6.48 9.87 8.56
N ASP A 32 6.89 11.13 8.41
CA ASP A 32 7.48 11.91 9.49
C ASP A 32 6.54 12.00 10.69
N TYR A 33 5.27 12.34 10.47
CA TYR A 33 4.27 12.33 11.54
C TYR A 33 4.05 10.94 12.15
N PHE A 34 4.02 9.89 11.34
CA PHE A 34 3.88 8.52 11.85
C PHE A 34 5.07 8.11 12.73
N TYR A 35 6.30 8.41 12.33
CA TYR A 35 7.49 8.08 13.12
C TYR A 35 7.57 8.91 14.39
N LYS A 36 7.27 10.22 14.33
CA LYS A 36 7.17 11.07 15.52
C LYS A 36 6.13 10.55 16.51
N PHE A 37 4.96 10.14 16.03
CA PHE A 37 3.97 9.47 16.88
C PHE A 37 4.53 8.24 17.60
N LYS A 38 5.24 7.35 16.88
CA LYS A 38 5.87 6.17 17.49
C LYS A 38 6.94 6.55 18.52
N GLU A 39 7.68 7.63 18.30
CA GLU A 39 8.64 8.15 19.27
C GLU A 39 7.96 8.74 20.51
N ASP A 40 6.93 9.56 20.33
CA ASP A 40 6.16 10.18 21.43
C ASP A 40 5.49 9.11 22.30
N MET A 41 4.98 8.04 21.67
CA MET A 41 4.46 6.87 22.35
C MET A 41 5.51 6.18 23.22
N LYS A 42 6.75 6.00 22.71
CA LYS A 42 7.86 5.43 23.49
C LYS A 42 8.29 6.33 24.65
N ARG A 43 8.22 7.65 24.47
CA ARG A 43 8.56 8.65 25.50
C ARG A 43 7.45 8.87 26.52
N GLY A 44 6.23 8.40 26.23
CA GLY A 44 5.07 8.64 27.08
C GLY A 44 4.59 10.09 27.07
N ASP A 45 4.77 10.81 25.95
CA ASP A 45 4.37 12.22 25.83
C ASP A 45 2.85 12.38 26.02
N LYS A 46 2.43 13.45 26.69
CA LYS A 46 1.01 13.79 26.86
C LYS A 46 0.33 14.09 25.53
N ASN A 47 1.06 14.64 24.57
CA ASN A 47 0.54 15.04 23.26
C ASN A 47 0.84 14.03 22.15
N LYS A 48 1.16 12.79 22.52
CA LYS A 48 1.52 11.70 21.58
C LYS A 48 0.50 11.49 20.45
N CYS A 49 -0.77 11.82 20.67
CA CYS A 49 -1.83 11.63 19.67
C CYS A 49 -1.88 12.73 18.61
N ASP A 50 -1.20 13.85 18.79
CA ASP A 50 -1.24 14.98 17.85
C ASP A 50 -0.58 14.60 16.52
N ASN A 51 0.59 13.96 16.58
CA ASN A 51 1.29 13.48 15.39
C ASN A 51 0.52 12.36 14.69
N ALA A 52 -0.12 11.46 15.45
CA ALA A 52 -1.01 10.46 14.86
C ALA A 52 -2.21 11.11 14.17
N THR A 53 -2.81 12.14 14.76
CA THR A 53 -3.95 12.88 14.18
C THR A 53 -3.56 13.56 12.87
N LYS A 54 -2.38 14.20 12.82
CA LYS A 54 -1.85 14.81 11.60
C LYS A 54 -1.56 13.80 10.50
N CYS A 55 -0.97 12.65 10.87
CA CYS A 55 -0.74 11.54 9.94
C CYS A 55 -2.06 11.06 9.31
N VAL A 56 -3.09 10.80 10.13
CA VAL A 56 -4.41 10.35 9.66
C VAL A 56 -5.11 11.41 8.81
N GLY A 57 -5.01 12.69 9.19
CA GLY A 57 -5.58 13.81 8.42
C GLY A 57 -5.00 13.86 7.01
N LEU A 58 -3.67 13.91 6.89
CA LEU A 58 -2.98 13.92 5.60
C LEU A 58 -3.25 12.65 4.79
N TYR A 59 -3.32 11.49 5.45
CA TYR A 59 -3.68 10.24 4.78
C TYR A 59 -5.05 10.33 4.11
N ASN A 60 -6.05 10.81 4.83
CA ASN A 60 -7.42 10.92 4.31
C ASN A 60 -7.51 11.95 3.17
N GLU A 61 -6.81 13.07 3.26
CA GLU A 61 -6.74 14.04 2.16
C GLU A 61 -6.11 13.43 0.89
N ASN A 62 -5.06 12.61 1.06
CA ASN A 62 -4.34 12.01 -0.06
C ASN A 62 -5.06 10.79 -0.66
N ILE A 63 -5.87 10.08 0.12
CA ILE A 63 -6.63 8.94 -0.38
C ILE A 63 -7.82 9.37 -1.24
N GLU A 64 -8.35 10.58 -1.06
CA GLU A 64 -9.35 11.15 -1.96
C GLU A 64 -8.76 11.51 -3.33
N LEU A 65 -7.46 11.85 -3.39
CA LEU A 65 -6.76 12.11 -4.66
C LEU A 65 -6.53 10.83 -5.49
N TYR A 66 -6.66 9.66 -4.87
CA TYR A 66 -6.66 8.34 -5.53
C TYR A 66 -7.76 8.25 -6.59
N GLU A 67 -8.93 8.85 -6.34
CA GLU A 67 -10.09 8.80 -7.24
C GLU A 67 -9.88 9.61 -8.55
N LYS A 68 -8.80 10.41 -8.64
CA LYS A 68 -8.54 11.33 -9.76
C LYS A 68 -7.27 11.01 -10.57
N GLY A 69 -6.47 9.99 -10.21
CA GLY A 69 -5.23 9.70 -10.95
C GLY A 69 -4.56 8.35 -10.70
N ASN A 70 -4.08 7.73 -11.80
CA ASN A 70 -3.41 6.42 -11.90
C ASN A 70 -1.93 6.41 -11.44
N ASP A 71 -1.58 7.00 -10.29
CA ASP A 71 -0.19 6.90 -9.80
C ASP A 71 -0.01 5.69 -8.88
N TYR A 72 0.22 4.53 -9.51
CA TYR A 72 0.37 3.25 -8.83
C TYR A 72 1.43 3.28 -7.71
N ASN A 73 2.54 3.99 -7.90
CA ASN A 73 3.63 4.02 -6.91
C ASN A 73 3.23 4.79 -5.65
N PHE A 74 2.61 5.96 -5.82
CA PHE A 74 2.10 6.74 -4.70
C PHE A 74 1.01 5.96 -3.94
N CYS A 75 0.12 5.31 -4.69
CA CYS A 75 -0.96 4.48 -4.16
C CYS A 75 -0.43 3.27 -3.36
N TYR A 76 0.56 2.57 -3.91
CA TYR A 76 1.23 1.46 -3.23
C TYR A 76 1.85 1.90 -1.91
N GLU A 77 2.47 3.08 -1.89
CA GLU A 77 3.11 3.58 -0.68
C GLU A 77 2.12 4.06 0.39
N LEU A 78 0.96 4.60 -0.02
CA LEU A 78 -0.15 4.84 0.90
C LEU A 78 -0.66 3.55 1.54
N ASP A 79 -0.78 2.47 0.77
CA ASP A 79 -1.17 1.16 1.33
C ASP A 79 -0.11 0.64 2.32
N ASN A 80 1.19 0.80 2.04
CA ASN A 80 2.26 0.44 2.97
C ASN A 80 2.18 1.24 4.29
N LEU A 81 1.98 2.56 4.19
CA LEU A 81 1.81 3.41 5.37
C LEU A 81 0.61 2.95 6.20
N LYS A 82 -0.50 2.62 5.52
CA LYS A 82 -1.69 2.09 6.17
C LYS A 82 -1.41 0.77 6.90
N GLU A 83 -0.78 -0.20 6.25
CA GLU A 83 -0.46 -1.50 6.86
C GLU A 83 0.40 -1.29 8.13
N ASN A 84 1.39 -0.41 8.07
CA ASN A 84 2.24 -0.05 9.20
C ASN A 84 1.47 0.64 10.34
N TYR A 85 0.62 1.61 10.02
CA TYR A 85 -0.20 2.33 11.00
C TYR A 85 -1.18 1.39 11.70
N ASP A 86 -1.94 0.60 10.93
CA ASP A 86 -2.91 -0.35 11.45
C ASP A 86 -2.25 -1.37 12.40
N ALA A 87 -1.12 -1.93 11.99
CA ALA A 87 -0.37 -2.88 12.81
C ALA A 87 0.06 -2.25 14.14
N TYR A 88 0.54 -1.01 14.09
CA TYR A 88 0.96 -0.30 15.29
C TYR A 88 -0.21 0.01 16.23
N MET A 89 -1.32 0.54 15.71
CA MET A 89 -2.51 0.89 16.52
C MET A 89 -3.24 -0.34 17.08
N LYS A 90 -3.16 -1.49 16.42
CA LYS A 90 -3.71 -2.76 16.94
C LYS A 90 -2.84 -3.35 18.04
N ALA A 91 -1.52 -3.23 17.91
CA ALA A 91 -0.56 -3.73 18.90
C ALA A 91 -0.43 -2.83 20.14
N ASN A 92 -0.73 -1.53 20.02
CA ASN A 92 -0.57 -0.55 21.08
C ASN A 92 -1.91 0.10 21.41
N GLU A 93 -2.37 -0.07 22.64
CA GLU A 93 -3.58 0.62 23.11
C GLU A 93 -3.27 2.10 23.38
N CYS A 94 -3.62 2.97 22.43
CA CYS A 94 -3.34 4.39 22.48
C CYS A 94 -4.32 5.21 21.63
N CYS A 95 -4.44 6.49 21.96
CA CYS A 95 -5.21 7.48 21.21
C CYS A 95 -6.65 7.02 20.89
N PRO A 96 -7.53 6.88 21.90
CA PRO A 96 -8.85 6.26 21.73
C PRO A 96 -9.80 6.99 20.77
N SER A 97 -9.52 8.26 20.45
CA SER A 97 -10.26 9.03 19.45
C SER A 97 -9.89 8.70 18.00
N LEU A 98 -8.77 8.00 17.77
CA LEU A 98 -8.31 7.63 16.44
C LEU A 98 -8.76 6.22 16.07
N THR A 99 -9.08 6.04 14.78
CA THR A 99 -9.38 4.70 14.25
C THR A 99 -8.13 3.82 14.32
N LYS A 100 -8.30 2.55 14.68
CA LYS A 100 -7.21 1.55 14.63
C LYS A 100 -6.92 1.06 13.20
N THR A 101 -7.73 1.47 12.24
CA THR A 101 -7.64 0.99 10.86
C THR A 101 -8.01 2.11 9.90
N LEU A 102 -7.09 2.46 9.01
CA LEU A 102 -7.35 3.46 7.97
C LEU A 102 -8.22 2.88 6.85
N LYS A 103 -8.87 3.71 6.04
CA LYS A 103 -9.57 3.22 4.84
C LYS A 103 -8.52 2.78 3.82
N SER A 104 -8.66 1.60 3.19
CA SER A 104 -7.85 1.26 2.01
C SER A 104 -8.66 1.55 0.74
N HIS A 105 -7.99 1.99 -0.31
CA HIS A 105 -8.51 2.02 -1.67
C HIS A 105 -7.77 1.04 -2.58
N ARG A 106 -7.14 -0.01 -2.02
CA ARG A 106 -6.48 -1.05 -2.79
C ARG A 106 -7.46 -1.59 -3.83
N VAL A 107 -7.35 -1.08 -5.04
CA VAL A 107 -8.00 -1.63 -6.21
C VAL A 107 -7.25 -2.92 -6.43
N TYR A 108 -7.78 -4.02 -5.89
CA TYR A 108 -7.22 -5.32 -6.16
C TYR A 108 -7.02 -5.43 -7.67
N ASN A 109 -5.82 -5.80 -8.11
CA ASN A 109 -5.59 -6.05 -9.51
C ASN A 109 -6.67 -7.06 -9.96
N PRO A 110 -7.59 -6.68 -10.86
CA PRO A 110 -8.70 -7.54 -11.22
C PRO A 110 -8.20 -8.88 -11.75
N ALA A 111 -7.01 -8.90 -12.37
CA ALA A 111 -6.36 -10.13 -12.76
C ALA A 111 -6.04 -11.03 -11.56
N ILE A 112 -5.55 -10.50 -10.43
CA ILE A 112 -5.27 -11.31 -9.23
C ILE A 112 -6.59 -11.85 -8.65
N VAL A 113 -7.62 -11.01 -8.51
CA VAL A 113 -8.92 -11.45 -7.96
C VAL A 113 -9.54 -12.56 -8.80
N ILE A 114 -9.40 -12.48 -10.12
CA ILE A 114 -9.93 -13.48 -11.06
C ILE A 114 -9.03 -14.72 -11.10
N ILE A 115 -7.71 -14.57 -11.25
CA ILE A 115 -6.77 -15.68 -11.48
C ILE A 115 -6.60 -16.56 -10.23
N THR A 116 -6.65 -15.99 -9.03
CA THR A 116 -6.45 -16.76 -7.79
C THR A 116 -7.43 -17.93 -7.65
N PRO A 117 -8.77 -17.77 -7.75
CA PRO A 117 -9.68 -18.90 -7.66
C PRO A 117 -9.51 -19.91 -8.80
N PHE A 118 -9.25 -19.47 -10.04
CA PHE A 118 -9.00 -20.39 -11.16
C PHE A 118 -7.75 -21.24 -10.97
N SER A 119 -6.67 -20.65 -10.47
CA SER A 119 -5.42 -21.36 -10.18
C SER A 119 -5.63 -22.44 -9.12
N ILE A 120 -6.39 -22.15 -8.06
CA ILE A 120 -6.71 -23.13 -7.01
C ILE A 120 -7.51 -24.30 -7.57
N LEU A 121 -8.56 -24.02 -8.36
CA LEU A 121 -9.37 -25.05 -9.00
C LEU A 121 -8.55 -25.94 -9.95
N LEU A 122 -7.64 -25.33 -10.73
CA LEU A 122 -6.72 -26.05 -11.61
C LEU A 122 -5.80 -26.99 -10.83
N VAL A 123 -5.20 -26.51 -9.74
CA VAL A 123 -4.31 -27.34 -8.90
C VAL A 123 -5.07 -28.52 -8.29
N ILE A 124 -6.29 -28.29 -7.79
CA ILE A 124 -7.14 -29.37 -7.24
C ILE A 124 -7.48 -30.37 -8.35
N SER A 125 -7.91 -29.91 -9.52
CA SER A 125 -8.28 -30.76 -10.65
C SER A 125 -7.10 -31.62 -11.13
N LEU A 126 -5.91 -31.03 -11.26
CA LEU A 126 -4.70 -31.74 -11.66
C LEU A 126 -4.29 -32.77 -10.60
N SER A 127 -4.36 -32.40 -9.32
CA SER A 127 -4.03 -33.31 -8.21
C SER A 127 -4.95 -34.53 -8.21
N LEU A 128 -6.27 -34.34 -8.38
CA LEU A 128 -7.24 -35.43 -8.48
C LEU A 128 -6.99 -36.31 -9.70
N PHE A 129 -6.64 -35.72 -10.85
CA PHE A 129 -6.32 -36.47 -12.06
C PHE A 129 -5.11 -37.39 -11.87
N PHE A 130 -4.04 -36.88 -11.24
CA PHE A 130 -2.85 -37.69 -10.95
C PHE A 130 -3.15 -38.80 -9.94
N LEU A 131 -3.90 -38.52 -8.87
CA LEU A 131 -4.30 -39.53 -7.89
C LEU A 131 -5.16 -40.63 -8.51
N TYR A 132 -6.13 -40.27 -9.35
CA TYR A 132 -6.97 -41.23 -10.06
C TYR A 132 -6.14 -42.12 -10.98
N LYS A 133 -5.21 -41.54 -11.75
CA LYS A 133 -4.34 -42.29 -12.66
C LYS A 133 -3.38 -43.24 -11.92
N VAL A 134 -2.80 -42.80 -10.81
CA VAL A 134 -1.91 -43.65 -9.99
C VAL A 134 -2.69 -44.83 -9.40
N ASN A 135 -3.91 -44.60 -8.90
CA ASN A 135 -4.76 -45.67 -8.37
C ASN A 135 -5.21 -46.67 -9.45
N TYR A 136 -5.40 -46.24 -10.70
CA TYR A 136 -5.75 -47.13 -11.81
C TYR A 136 -4.58 -47.97 -12.33
N ILE A 137 -3.33 -47.53 -12.14
CA ILE A 137 -2.12 -48.29 -12.55
C ILE A 137 -1.75 -49.37 -11.52
N LEU A 138 -2.17 -49.21 -10.27
CA LEU A 138 -1.89 -50.10 -9.14
C LEU A 138 -2.90 -51.25 -8.97
N PHE A 139 -3.95 -51.31 -9.79
CA PHE A 139 -5.00 -52.34 -9.77
C PHE A 139 -5.02 -53.10 -11.09
#